data_AF-A0A8J3EDF3-F1
#
_entry.id   AF-A0A8J3EDF3-F1
#
_cell.length_a   1.000
_cell.length_b   1.000
_cell.length_c   1.000
_cell.angle_alpha   90.00
_cell.angle_beta   90.00
_cell.angle_gamma   90.00
#
_symmetry.space_group_name_H-M   'P 1'
#
loop_
_entity.id
_entity.type
_entity.pdbx_description
1 polymer ?
#
loop_
_entity_poly.entity_id
_entity_poly.type
_entity_poly.pdbx_seq_one_letter_code
_entity_poly.pdbx_strand_id
1 'polypeptide(L)'
;MRVFAGQCRLIELGFRQGGPAGYGLRRRLVDGAGAPKGDLSRGEQKSIQTDRVVLVPGPPEEVETVRWIYRAFVEEGRPEREIADILNGRGIRTDLGRPWTRGTVHQVLINEKYAGDNVWNRVSCKLQGARVRNGRDMWVRRDGAFEAVVDRLLFDAAQVIIHERSRRLTNEEMLEALRRLLARRGYLSGLVIDEAEDTPSSGAYQSRFGSLLRAYQLVGFTPDRDYRYIEVNRALRALHPGIVAEAVEGIRRAGGEVVQDPATDLLTVNGEFTASVVLARCQQTAAGSLRWHIRMDTGLAPDITVAIRMAPGNDAVRDYCLLPRRDASLPRLRLGEVNGLLLDAFRFDGLDALFDLAARTDILEAS
;
A
#
# COMPACT_ATOMS: atom_id res chain seq x y z
N MET A 1 11.45 -14.43 0.79
CA MET A 1 12.32 -14.06 -0.36
C MET A 1 11.91 -14.72 -1.70
N ARG A 2 11.51 -16.01 -1.74
CA ARG A 2 11.22 -16.75 -3.00
C ARG A 2 10.01 -16.26 -3.82
N VAL A 3 8.94 -15.77 -3.18
CA VAL A 3 7.70 -15.35 -3.89
C VAL A 3 7.89 -14.06 -4.69
N PHE A 4 8.60 -13.07 -4.13
CA PHE A 4 8.86 -11.79 -4.81
C PHE A 4 9.73 -12.00 -6.06
N ALA A 5 10.82 -12.75 -5.96
CA ALA A 5 11.65 -13.10 -7.10
C ALA A 5 10.85 -13.85 -8.18
N GLY A 6 9.95 -14.75 -7.79
CA GLY A 6 9.01 -15.40 -8.70
C GLY A 6 8.09 -14.41 -9.42
N GLN A 7 7.52 -13.44 -8.69
CA GLN A 7 6.67 -12.39 -9.28
C GLN A 7 7.45 -11.47 -10.22
N CYS A 8 8.68 -11.07 -9.86
CA CYS A 8 9.55 -10.30 -10.74
C CYS A 8 9.80 -11.04 -12.04
N ARG A 9 10.19 -12.33 -11.97
CA ARG A 9 10.42 -13.17 -13.14
C ARG A 9 9.18 -13.27 -14.03
N LEU A 10 7.98 -13.36 -13.44
CA LEU A 10 6.75 -13.41 -14.21
C LEU A 10 6.48 -12.09 -14.95
N ILE A 11 6.78 -10.94 -14.35
CA ILE A 11 6.68 -9.63 -15.03
C ILE A 11 7.67 -9.55 -16.19
N GLU A 12 8.92 -9.97 -15.98
CA GLU A 12 9.98 -9.99 -17.01
C GLU A 12 9.64 -10.91 -18.19
N LEU A 13 8.89 -12.00 -17.93
CA LEU A 13 8.32 -12.88 -18.94
C LEU A 13 7.05 -12.30 -19.61
N GLY A 14 6.64 -11.09 -19.25
CA GLY A 14 5.49 -10.39 -19.85
C GLY A 14 4.15 -10.69 -19.17
N PHE A 15 4.10 -11.49 -18.10
CA PHE A 15 2.84 -11.82 -17.43
C PHE A 15 2.40 -10.75 -16.43
N ARG A 16 1.11 -10.47 -16.38
CA ARG A 16 0.47 -9.49 -15.49
C ARG A 16 0.33 -10.04 -14.06
N GLN A 17 0.87 -9.34 -13.06
CA GLN A 17 0.68 -9.64 -11.64
C GLN A 17 -0.43 -8.75 -11.03
N GLY A 18 -1.69 -9.09 -11.35
CA GLY A 18 -2.87 -8.45 -10.78
C GLY A 18 -3.18 -7.04 -11.30
N GLY A 19 -4.09 -6.35 -10.61
CA GLY A 19 -4.60 -5.02 -10.99
C GLY A 19 -5.65 -5.06 -12.11
N PRO A 20 -6.40 -3.95 -12.31
CA PRO A 20 -7.37 -3.85 -13.40
C PRO A 20 -6.69 -3.78 -14.77
N ALA A 21 -7.40 -4.22 -15.82
CA ALA A 21 -6.97 -4.04 -17.21
C ALA A 21 -6.97 -2.54 -17.59
N GLY A 22 -8.07 -1.85 -17.26
CA GLY A 22 -8.38 -0.49 -17.70
C GLY A 22 -9.17 -0.49 -19.01
N TYR A 23 -9.77 0.66 -19.32
CA TYR A 23 -10.56 0.87 -20.52
C TYR A 23 -9.77 0.54 -21.80
N GLY A 24 -10.37 -0.19 -22.75
CA GLY A 24 -9.71 -0.63 -23.99
C GLY A 24 -8.85 -1.89 -23.86
N LEU A 25 -8.75 -2.47 -22.66
CA LEU A 25 -7.94 -3.67 -22.40
C LEU A 25 -8.78 -4.74 -21.67
N ARG A 26 -8.38 -6.00 -21.82
CA ARG A 26 -8.93 -7.14 -21.06
C ARG A 26 -7.82 -7.95 -20.41
N ARG A 27 -8.16 -8.59 -19.29
CA ARG A 27 -7.28 -9.57 -18.65
C ARG A 27 -7.59 -10.93 -19.28
N ARG A 28 -6.62 -11.55 -19.93
CA ARG A 28 -6.77 -12.88 -20.51
C ARG A 28 -5.98 -13.90 -19.71
N LEU A 29 -6.62 -15.01 -19.37
CA LEU A 29 -5.98 -16.18 -18.78
C LEU A 29 -5.31 -16.98 -19.90
N VAL A 30 -4.05 -17.32 -19.67
CA VAL A 30 -3.27 -18.22 -20.54
C VAL A 30 -2.68 -19.35 -19.71
N ASP A 31 -2.44 -20.50 -20.31
CA ASP A 31 -1.76 -21.62 -19.64
C ASP A 31 -0.25 -21.38 -19.52
N GLY A 32 0.49 -22.39 -19.05
CA GLY A 32 1.95 -22.33 -18.93
C GLY A 32 2.71 -22.26 -20.26
N ALA A 33 2.07 -22.65 -21.38
CA ALA A 33 2.62 -22.58 -22.73
C ALA A 33 2.20 -21.29 -23.47
N GLY A 34 1.33 -20.47 -22.87
CA GLY A 34 0.83 -19.22 -23.44
C GLY A 34 -0.47 -19.36 -24.24
N ALA A 35 -1.09 -20.54 -24.26
CA ALA A 35 -2.34 -20.76 -24.99
C ALA A 35 -3.52 -20.10 -24.23
N PRO A 36 -4.44 -19.42 -24.95
CA PRO A 36 -5.57 -18.71 -24.34
C PRO A 36 -6.59 -19.68 -23.72
N LYS A 37 -7.01 -19.40 -22.49
CA LYS A 37 -8.04 -20.17 -21.76
C LYS A 37 -9.37 -19.43 -21.62
N GLY A 38 -9.34 -18.10 -21.74
CA GLY A 38 -10.52 -17.24 -21.63
C GLY A 38 -10.20 -15.89 -20.99
N ASP A 39 -11.16 -14.97 -21.02
CA ASP A 39 -11.03 -13.66 -20.41
C ASP A 39 -11.48 -13.69 -18.95
N LEU A 40 -10.78 -12.94 -18.10
CA LEU A 40 -11.12 -12.75 -16.68
C LEU A 40 -11.90 -11.45 -16.52
N SER A 41 -13.09 -11.58 -15.95
CA SER A 41 -13.92 -10.46 -15.54
C SER A 41 -13.27 -9.67 -14.40
N ARG A 42 -13.81 -8.48 -14.14
CA ARG A 42 -13.33 -7.64 -13.05
C ARG A 42 -13.54 -8.34 -11.70
N GLY A 43 -12.46 -8.45 -10.92
CA GLY A 43 -12.47 -9.11 -9.61
C GLY A 43 -12.12 -10.60 -9.65
N GLU A 44 -12.20 -11.23 -10.83
CA GLU A 44 -11.83 -12.64 -10.96
C GLU A 44 -10.32 -12.85 -10.86
N GLN A 45 -9.96 -13.99 -10.28
CA GLN A 45 -8.59 -14.42 -10.07
C GLN A 45 -8.37 -15.76 -10.77
N LYS A 46 -7.13 -16.04 -11.15
CA LYS A 46 -6.77 -17.34 -11.68
C LYS A 46 -6.94 -18.41 -10.59
N SER A 47 -7.59 -19.52 -10.93
CA SER A 47 -7.80 -20.62 -9.98
C SER A 47 -6.62 -21.60 -9.93
N ILE A 48 -5.82 -21.66 -11.00
CA ILE A 48 -4.69 -22.58 -11.13
C ILE A 48 -3.38 -21.81 -11.03
N GLN A 49 -2.45 -22.29 -10.21
CA GLN A 49 -1.19 -21.60 -9.94
C GLN A 49 -0.28 -21.49 -11.17
N THR A 50 -0.32 -22.48 -12.08
CA THR A 50 0.46 -22.51 -13.33
C THR A 50 -0.07 -21.57 -14.39
N ASP A 51 -1.37 -21.24 -14.36
CA ASP A 51 -1.94 -20.27 -15.29
C ASP A 51 -1.32 -18.88 -15.10
N ARG A 52 -1.32 -18.11 -16.17
CA ARG A 52 -0.79 -16.76 -16.25
C ARG A 52 -1.86 -15.82 -16.75
N VAL A 53 -1.67 -14.54 -16.52
CA VAL A 53 -2.57 -13.49 -17.00
C VAL A 53 -1.78 -12.57 -17.89
N VAL A 54 -2.33 -12.20 -19.03
CA VAL A 54 -1.80 -11.15 -19.92
C VAL A 54 -2.85 -10.08 -20.12
N LEU A 55 -2.41 -8.89 -20.55
CA LEU A 55 -3.34 -7.91 -21.10
C LEU A 55 -3.44 -8.12 -22.61
N VAL A 56 -4.65 -7.96 -23.12
CA VAL A 56 -4.97 -8.01 -24.55
C VAL A 56 -5.88 -6.83 -24.88
N PRO A 57 -5.90 -6.39 -26.14
CA PRO A 57 -6.89 -5.42 -26.60
C PRO A 57 -8.30 -5.87 -26.25
N GLY A 58 -9.11 -4.91 -25.79
CA GLY A 58 -10.52 -5.13 -25.51
C GLY A 58 -11.40 -5.01 -26.74
N PRO A 59 -12.69 -4.72 -26.55
CA PRO A 59 -13.62 -4.48 -27.65
C PRO A 59 -13.11 -3.38 -28.59
N PRO A 60 -13.25 -3.54 -29.92
CA PRO A 60 -12.72 -2.60 -30.91
C PRO A 60 -13.14 -1.15 -30.66
N GLU A 61 -14.36 -0.92 -30.21
CA GLU A 61 -14.89 0.41 -29.90
C GLU A 61 -14.18 1.09 -28.73
N GLU A 62 -13.79 0.34 -27.68
CA GLU A 62 -13.01 0.88 -26.57
C GLU A 62 -11.56 1.15 -27.00
N VAL A 63 -10.97 0.26 -27.81
CA VAL A 63 -9.63 0.40 -28.36
C VAL A 63 -9.53 1.65 -29.25
N GLU A 64 -10.50 1.86 -30.15
CA GLU A 64 -10.57 3.05 -30.98
C GLU A 64 -10.78 4.33 -30.16
N THR A 65 -11.56 4.25 -29.09
CA THR A 65 -11.72 5.38 -28.17
C THR A 65 -10.40 5.74 -27.49
N VAL A 66 -9.60 4.76 -27.04
CA VAL A 66 -8.26 5.01 -26.50
C VAL A 66 -7.35 5.65 -27.55
N ARG A 67 -7.30 5.11 -28.76
CA ARG A 67 -6.51 5.68 -29.86
C ARG A 67 -6.92 7.12 -30.17
N TRP A 68 -8.23 7.39 -30.19
CA TRP A 68 -8.77 8.74 -30.37
C TRP A 68 -8.36 9.69 -29.23
N ILE A 69 -8.39 9.25 -27.96
CA ILE A 69 -7.92 10.06 -26.82
C ILE A 69 -6.47 10.52 -27.05
N TYR A 70 -5.59 9.62 -27.48
CA TYR A 70 -4.20 9.96 -27.74
C TYR A 70 -4.02 10.92 -28.91
N ARG A 71 -4.71 10.71 -30.04
CA ARG A 71 -4.68 11.64 -31.18
C ARG A 71 -5.21 13.02 -30.80
N ALA A 72 -6.37 13.08 -30.15
CA ALA A 72 -6.95 14.34 -29.68
C ALA A 72 -6.02 15.11 -28.73
N PHE A 73 -5.28 14.39 -27.87
CA PHE A 73 -4.33 15.02 -26.95
C PHE A 73 -3.04 15.48 -27.64
N VAL A 74 -2.43 14.65 -28.48
CA VAL A 74 -1.11 14.88 -29.06
C VAL A 74 -1.18 15.71 -30.34
N GLU A 75 -2.06 15.34 -31.26
CA GLU A 75 -2.14 15.92 -32.60
C GLU A 75 -3.02 17.18 -32.61
N GLU A 76 -4.18 17.11 -31.94
CA GLU A 76 -5.13 18.23 -31.88
C GLU A 76 -4.83 19.18 -30.69
N GLY A 77 -3.95 18.78 -29.76
CA GLY A 77 -3.57 19.58 -28.60
C GLY A 77 -4.67 19.78 -27.56
N ARG A 78 -5.75 18.98 -27.60
CA ARG A 78 -6.89 19.14 -26.69
C ARG A 78 -6.50 18.84 -25.24
N PRO A 79 -6.90 19.66 -24.27
CA PRO A 79 -6.69 19.37 -22.86
C PRO A 79 -7.54 18.18 -22.41
N GLU A 80 -7.07 17.46 -21.37
CA GLU A 80 -7.72 16.24 -20.88
C GLU A 80 -9.18 16.44 -20.45
N ARG A 81 -9.54 17.64 -20.00
CA ARG A 81 -10.92 18.00 -19.64
C ARG A 81 -11.84 18.04 -20.85
N GLU A 82 -11.42 18.73 -21.91
CA GLU A 82 -12.20 18.83 -23.14
C GLU A 82 -12.41 17.45 -23.78
N ILE A 83 -11.37 16.60 -23.75
CA ILE A 83 -11.47 15.20 -24.17
C ILE A 83 -12.53 14.45 -23.35
N ALA A 84 -12.53 14.63 -22.02
CA ALA A 84 -13.53 14.00 -21.14
C ALA A 84 -14.97 14.49 -21.46
N ASP A 85 -15.14 15.80 -21.69
CA ASP A 85 -16.44 16.39 -22.01
C ASP A 85 -16.97 15.88 -23.36
N ILE A 86 -16.09 15.74 -24.37
CA ILE A 86 -16.45 15.16 -25.67
C ILE A 86 -16.90 13.69 -25.52
N LEU A 87 -16.16 12.88 -24.76
CA LEU A 87 -16.53 11.47 -24.53
C LEU A 87 -17.87 11.34 -23.82
N ASN A 88 -18.10 12.18 -22.81
CA ASN A 88 -19.37 12.23 -22.08
C ASN A 88 -20.53 12.70 -22.99
N GLY A 89 -20.29 13.72 -23.83
CA GLY A 89 -21.26 14.21 -24.81
C GLY A 89 -21.65 13.16 -25.86
N ARG A 90 -20.73 12.23 -26.19
CA ARG A 90 -20.99 11.06 -27.03
C ARG A 90 -21.67 9.90 -26.29
N GLY A 91 -21.92 10.04 -25.00
CA GLY A 91 -22.53 8.98 -24.16
C GLY A 91 -21.59 7.82 -23.82
N ILE A 92 -20.29 7.95 -24.10
CA ILE A 92 -19.29 6.90 -23.83
C ILE A 92 -18.99 6.88 -22.34
N ARG A 93 -19.01 5.69 -21.73
CA ARG A 93 -18.68 5.48 -20.31
C ARG A 93 -17.37 4.72 -20.16
N THR A 94 -16.73 4.90 -19.01
CA THR A 94 -15.52 4.14 -18.64
C THR A 94 -15.83 2.66 -18.40
N ASP A 95 -14.80 1.82 -18.21
CA ASP A 95 -14.91 0.39 -17.90
C ASP A 95 -15.62 0.12 -16.55
N LEU A 96 -15.82 1.18 -15.76
CA LEU A 96 -16.54 1.15 -14.50
C LEU A 96 -17.99 1.66 -14.62
N GLY A 97 -18.46 1.95 -15.83
CA GLY A 97 -19.78 2.55 -16.08
C GLY A 97 -19.89 4.01 -15.63
N ARG A 98 -18.76 4.67 -15.33
CA ARG A 98 -18.71 6.05 -14.83
C ARG A 98 -18.49 7.05 -15.95
N PRO A 99 -18.93 8.32 -15.79
CA PRO A 99 -18.55 9.40 -16.69
C PRO A 99 -17.02 9.54 -16.75
N TRP A 100 -16.54 10.02 -17.89
CA TRP A 100 -15.16 10.46 -18.03
C TRP A 100 -14.93 11.74 -17.25
N THR A 101 -13.72 11.84 -16.71
CA THR A 101 -13.20 12.97 -15.97
C THR A 101 -11.82 13.31 -16.48
N ARG A 102 -11.35 14.53 -16.25
CA ARG A 102 -9.98 14.95 -16.56
C ARG A 102 -8.96 14.00 -15.95
N GLY A 103 -9.18 13.55 -14.71
CA GLY A 103 -8.33 12.58 -14.04
C GLY A 103 -8.29 11.23 -14.75
N THR A 104 -9.45 10.68 -15.15
CA THR A 104 -9.50 9.40 -15.87
C THR A 104 -8.85 9.45 -17.25
N VAL A 105 -9.02 10.53 -18.01
CA VAL A 105 -8.33 10.73 -19.30
C VAL A 105 -6.83 10.81 -19.08
N HIS A 106 -6.39 11.57 -18.08
CA HIS A 106 -4.97 11.66 -17.73
C HIS A 106 -4.38 10.28 -17.36
N GLN A 107 -5.12 9.44 -16.63
CA GLN A 107 -4.70 8.07 -16.31
C GLN A 107 -4.57 7.17 -17.55
N VAL A 108 -5.37 7.39 -18.60
CA VAL A 108 -5.17 6.71 -19.88
C VAL A 108 -3.84 7.15 -20.49
N LEU A 109 -3.62 8.46 -20.60
CA LEU A 109 -2.45 9.03 -21.28
C LEU A 109 -1.10 8.65 -20.63
N ILE A 110 -1.02 8.49 -19.30
CA ILE A 110 0.24 8.21 -18.59
C ILE A 110 0.55 6.73 -18.36
N ASN A 111 -0.37 5.81 -18.68
CA ASN A 111 -0.23 4.42 -18.31
C ASN A 111 0.43 3.60 -19.43
N GLU A 112 1.67 3.18 -19.19
CA GLU A 112 2.53 2.52 -20.18
C GLU A 112 1.97 1.20 -20.74
N LYS A 113 0.99 0.58 -20.05
CA LYS A 113 0.26 -0.59 -20.56
C LYS A 113 -0.40 -0.34 -21.92
N TYR A 114 -0.76 0.91 -22.23
CA TYR A 114 -1.38 1.25 -23.51
C TYR A 114 -0.39 1.18 -24.67
N ALA A 115 0.90 1.36 -24.41
CA ALA A 115 1.99 1.13 -25.36
C ALA A 115 2.54 -0.31 -25.32
N GLY A 116 1.88 -1.21 -24.57
CA GLY A 116 2.26 -2.62 -24.46
C GLY A 116 3.20 -2.96 -23.30
N ASP A 117 3.53 -2.01 -22.42
CA ASP A 117 4.51 -2.27 -21.35
C ASP A 117 3.88 -2.82 -20.08
N ASN A 118 4.61 -3.70 -19.41
CA ASN A 118 4.25 -4.18 -18.09
C ASN A 118 5.18 -3.58 -17.04
N VAL A 119 4.66 -2.61 -16.29
CA VAL A 119 5.36 -2.05 -15.13
C VAL A 119 4.72 -2.54 -13.85
N TRP A 120 5.53 -3.12 -12.98
CA TRP A 120 5.14 -3.66 -11.69
C TRP A 120 6.03 -3.14 -10.57
N ASN A 121 5.60 -3.42 -9.34
CA ASN A 121 6.29 -2.98 -8.14
C ASN A 121 6.41 -1.46 -8.01
N ARG A 122 5.49 -0.67 -8.57
CA ARG A 122 5.38 0.77 -8.27
C ARG A 122 5.03 1.02 -6.81
N VAL A 123 4.24 0.11 -6.24
CA VAL A 123 3.86 0.08 -4.84
C VAL A 123 3.93 -1.36 -4.36
N SER A 124 4.71 -1.62 -3.31
CA SER A 124 4.79 -2.92 -2.66
C SER A 124 4.07 -2.89 -1.33
N CYS A 125 3.55 -4.04 -0.92
CA CYS A 125 3.16 -4.30 0.45
C CYS A 125 3.72 -5.68 0.76
N LYS A 126 4.94 -5.73 1.30
CA LYS A 126 5.55 -7.01 1.69
C LYS A 126 4.74 -7.62 2.83
N LEU A 127 4.84 -8.94 3.03
CA LEU A 127 4.25 -9.60 4.20
C LEU A 127 4.71 -8.84 5.46
N GLN A 128 3.77 -8.50 6.35
CA GLN A 128 3.97 -7.66 7.55
C GLN A 128 4.45 -6.21 7.32
N GLY A 129 4.86 -5.83 6.12
CA GLY A 129 5.29 -4.48 5.77
C GLY A 129 4.13 -3.48 5.57
N ALA A 130 4.46 -2.19 5.65
CA ALA A 130 3.59 -1.12 5.19
C ALA A 130 3.49 -1.13 3.66
N ARG A 131 2.43 -0.53 3.13
CA ARG A 131 2.34 -0.23 1.70
C ARG A 131 3.36 0.87 1.38
N VAL A 132 4.44 0.52 0.70
CA VAL A 132 5.54 1.40 0.32
C VAL A 132 5.45 1.69 -1.17
N ARG A 133 5.52 2.96 -1.55
CA ARG A 133 5.76 3.31 -2.96
C ARG A 133 7.24 3.15 -3.23
N ASN A 134 7.59 2.29 -4.19
CA ASN A 134 8.99 2.01 -4.46
C ASN A 134 9.56 3.02 -5.46
N GLY A 135 10.86 3.31 -5.32
CA GLY A 135 11.62 4.08 -6.29
C GLY A 135 11.66 3.40 -7.66
N ARG A 136 12.00 4.17 -8.71
CA ARG A 136 12.04 3.66 -10.09
C ARG A 136 13.05 2.53 -10.29
N ASP A 137 14.13 2.56 -9.52
CA ASP A 137 15.17 1.52 -9.42
C ASP A 137 14.62 0.15 -8.99
N MET A 138 13.50 0.14 -8.26
CA MET A 138 12.83 -1.07 -7.78
C MET A 138 11.68 -1.51 -8.70
N TRP A 139 11.39 -0.77 -9.76
CA TRP A 139 10.31 -1.14 -10.69
C TRP A 139 10.77 -2.31 -11.56
N VAL A 140 9.91 -3.32 -11.66
CA VAL A 140 10.13 -4.41 -12.60
C VAL A 140 9.37 -4.06 -13.86
N ARG A 141 10.08 -4.03 -14.98
CA ARG A 141 9.56 -3.55 -16.27
C ARG A 141 9.84 -4.58 -17.35
N ARG A 142 8.85 -4.81 -18.20
CA ARG A 142 9.01 -5.49 -19.49
C ARG A 142 8.36 -4.66 -20.58
N ASP A 143 9.18 -4.21 -21.53
CA ASP A 143 8.70 -3.50 -22.72
C ASP A 143 8.08 -4.47 -23.70
N GLY A 144 7.00 -4.04 -24.36
CA GLY A 144 6.28 -4.87 -25.33
C GLY A 144 5.79 -6.20 -24.75
N ALA A 145 5.41 -6.22 -23.48
CA ALA A 145 4.87 -7.38 -22.79
C ALA A 145 3.50 -7.80 -23.35
N PHE A 146 2.75 -6.86 -23.91
CA PHE A 146 1.40 -7.04 -24.43
C PHE A 146 1.28 -6.38 -25.80
N GLU A 147 0.28 -6.81 -26.56
CA GLU A 147 -0.12 -6.10 -27.77
C GLU A 147 -0.54 -4.67 -27.43
N ALA A 148 0.12 -3.70 -28.07
CA ALA A 148 -0.08 -2.29 -27.79
C ALA A 148 -1.40 -1.80 -28.38
N VAL A 149 -2.15 -1.03 -27.60
CA VAL A 149 -3.38 -0.37 -28.06
C VAL A 149 -3.05 0.88 -28.87
N VAL A 150 -1.99 1.59 -28.49
CA VAL A 150 -1.48 2.78 -29.16
C VAL A 150 -0.03 2.62 -29.56
N ASP A 151 0.34 3.26 -30.66
CA ASP A 151 1.71 3.31 -31.14
C ASP A 151 2.65 3.93 -30.10
N ARG A 152 3.89 3.42 -30.06
CA ARG A 152 4.93 3.88 -29.14
C ARG A 152 5.21 5.37 -29.28
N LEU A 153 5.34 5.87 -30.50
CA LEU A 153 5.68 7.26 -30.77
C LEU A 153 4.57 8.19 -30.24
N LEU A 154 3.31 7.79 -30.43
CA LEU A 154 2.17 8.55 -29.93
C LEU A 154 2.12 8.56 -28.40
N PHE A 155 2.43 7.43 -27.75
CA PHE A 155 2.55 7.36 -26.30
C PHE A 155 3.67 8.26 -25.76
N ASP A 156 4.85 8.19 -26.36
CA ASP A 156 6.03 8.94 -25.93
C ASP A 156 5.81 10.44 -26.13
N ALA A 157 5.19 10.85 -27.25
CA ALA A 157 4.81 12.24 -27.49
C ALA A 157 3.86 12.77 -26.39
N ALA A 158 2.88 11.98 -25.96
CA ALA A 158 2.01 12.36 -24.84
C ALA A 158 2.80 12.54 -23.53
N GLN A 159 3.78 11.66 -23.24
CA GLN A 159 4.62 11.81 -22.05
C GLN A 159 5.45 13.09 -22.08
N VAL A 160 6.03 13.42 -23.24
CA VAL A 160 6.80 14.66 -23.42
C VAL A 160 5.93 15.88 -23.15
N ILE A 161 4.74 15.97 -23.74
CA ILE A 161 3.80 17.08 -23.53
C ILE A 161 3.45 17.24 -22.04
N ILE A 162 3.09 16.14 -21.36
CA ILE A 162 2.72 16.16 -19.94
C ILE A 162 3.92 16.60 -19.07
N HIS A 163 5.11 16.09 -19.37
CA HIS A 163 6.31 16.43 -18.61
C HIS A 163 6.74 17.88 -18.83
N GLU A 164 6.78 18.36 -20.07
CA GLU A 164 7.06 19.74 -20.46
C GLU A 164 6.13 20.73 -19.74
N ARG A 165 4.82 20.49 -19.74
CA ARG A 165 3.84 21.32 -19.02
C ARG A 165 4.19 21.47 -17.55
N SER A 166 4.63 20.38 -16.90
CA SER A 166 5.06 20.42 -15.49
C SER A 166 6.44 21.04 -15.26
N ARG A 167 7.35 20.95 -16.24
CA ARG A 167 8.71 21.50 -16.16
C ARG A 167 8.72 23.01 -16.32
N ARG A 168 7.82 23.56 -17.13
CA ARG A 168 7.66 25.01 -17.33
C ARG A 168 7.22 25.73 -16.05
N LEU A 169 6.63 25.00 -15.09
CA LEU A 169 6.33 25.55 -13.78
C LEU A 169 7.54 25.45 -12.84
N THR A 170 7.87 26.59 -12.26
CA THR A 170 8.75 26.70 -11.11
C THR A 170 8.13 26.04 -9.88
N ASN A 171 8.96 25.76 -8.86
CA ASN A 171 8.44 25.19 -7.61
C ASN A 171 7.40 26.11 -6.96
N GLU A 172 7.61 27.43 -7.02
CA GLU A 172 6.68 28.40 -6.43
C GLU A 172 5.35 28.42 -7.19
N GLU A 173 5.37 28.40 -8.53
CA GLU A 173 4.12 28.34 -9.33
C GLU A 173 3.33 27.05 -9.08
N MET A 174 4.02 25.91 -8.92
CA MET A 174 3.38 24.66 -8.53
C MET A 174 2.74 24.76 -7.14
N LEU A 175 3.44 25.31 -6.15
CA LEU A 175 2.90 25.48 -4.80
C LEU A 175 1.74 26.48 -4.79
N GLU A 176 1.82 27.55 -5.58
CA GLU A 176 0.76 28.54 -5.70
C GLU A 176 -0.50 27.96 -6.33
N ALA A 177 -0.35 27.10 -7.35
CA ALA A 177 -1.48 26.34 -7.89
C ALA A 177 -2.14 25.45 -6.83
N LEU A 178 -1.36 24.81 -5.95
CA LEU A 178 -1.89 24.05 -4.80
C LEU A 178 -2.59 24.96 -3.77
N ARG A 179 -2.03 26.13 -3.44
CA ARG A 179 -2.65 27.10 -2.52
C ARG A 179 -3.99 27.58 -3.04
N ARG A 180 -4.07 27.92 -4.34
CA ARG A 180 -5.33 28.28 -5.00
C ARG A 180 -6.34 27.15 -4.96
N LEU A 181 -5.91 25.91 -5.23
CA LEU A 181 -6.79 24.74 -5.16
C LEU A 181 -7.31 24.50 -3.73
N LEU A 182 -6.44 24.64 -2.73
CA LEU A 182 -6.79 24.55 -1.32
C LEU A 182 -7.83 25.61 -0.94
N ALA A 183 -7.62 26.87 -1.31
CA ALA A 183 -8.55 27.95 -1.03
C ALA A 183 -9.94 27.71 -1.66
N ARG A 184 -9.99 27.15 -2.87
CA ARG A 184 -11.26 26.85 -3.56
C ARG A 184 -11.99 25.63 -3.00
N ARG A 185 -11.28 24.60 -2.53
CA ARG A 185 -11.87 23.31 -2.13
C ARG A 185 -11.95 23.09 -0.62
N GLY A 186 -11.17 23.82 0.17
CA GLY A 186 -11.03 23.64 1.63
C GLY A 186 -10.19 22.44 2.05
N TYR A 187 -9.85 21.52 1.12
CA TYR A 187 -9.00 20.37 1.38
C TYR A 187 -8.22 19.94 0.14
N LEU A 188 -7.11 19.22 0.33
CA LEU A 188 -6.32 18.61 -0.74
C LEU A 188 -6.29 17.08 -0.61
N SER A 189 -6.31 16.41 -1.75
CA SER A 189 -5.98 14.99 -1.89
C SER A 189 -5.43 14.75 -3.29
N GLY A 190 -4.75 13.61 -3.51
CA GLY A 190 -4.27 13.25 -4.84
C GLY A 190 -5.38 13.26 -5.89
N LEU A 191 -6.57 12.74 -5.54
CA LEU A 191 -7.74 12.76 -6.40
C LEU A 191 -8.21 14.18 -6.72
N VAL A 192 -8.27 15.07 -5.71
CA VAL A 192 -8.69 16.48 -5.93
C VAL A 192 -7.71 17.21 -6.84
N ILE A 193 -6.41 16.92 -6.72
CA ILE A 193 -5.37 17.49 -7.59
C ILE A 193 -5.52 16.97 -9.01
N ASP A 194 -5.67 15.65 -9.17
CA ASP A 194 -5.78 15.02 -10.49
C ASP A 194 -7.06 15.41 -11.24
N GLU A 195 -8.09 15.88 -10.53
CA GLU A 195 -9.33 16.41 -11.11
C GLU A 195 -9.31 17.93 -11.35
N ALA A 196 -8.29 18.64 -10.87
CA ALA A 196 -8.21 20.09 -11.02
C ALA A 196 -7.46 20.49 -12.32
N GLU A 197 -7.95 21.55 -12.95
CA GLU A 197 -7.55 21.98 -14.29
C GLU A 197 -6.22 22.75 -14.29
N ASP A 198 -6.11 23.74 -13.40
CA ASP A 198 -4.95 24.66 -13.30
C ASP A 198 -3.79 24.09 -12.47
N THR A 199 -3.77 22.78 -12.26
CA THR A 199 -2.79 22.11 -11.38
C THR A 199 -2.12 20.94 -12.08
N PRO A 200 -0.79 20.80 -11.94
CA PRO A 200 -0.08 19.57 -12.27
C PRO A 200 -0.69 18.36 -11.55
N SER A 201 -0.48 17.17 -12.12
CA SER A 201 -0.97 15.94 -11.49
C SER A 201 -0.32 15.69 -10.13
N SER A 202 -1.00 14.91 -9.31
CA SER A 202 -0.52 14.49 -7.99
C SER A 202 0.84 13.77 -8.09
N GLY A 203 1.09 13.06 -9.20
CA GLY A 203 2.38 12.46 -9.53
C GLY A 203 3.49 13.48 -9.80
N ALA A 204 3.19 14.59 -10.48
CA ALA A 204 4.14 15.67 -10.72
C ALA A 204 4.61 16.31 -9.41
N TYR A 205 3.68 16.58 -8.48
CA TYR A 205 4.01 17.07 -7.14
C TYR A 205 4.87 16.08 -6.35
N GLN A 206 4.55 14.78 -6.39
CA GLN A 206 5.37 13.76 -5.72
C GLN A 206 6.78 13.71 -6.28
N SER A 207 6.93 13.76 -7.61
CA SER A 207 8.24 13.72 -8.23
C SER A 207 9.06 14.97 -7.91
N ARG A 208 8.42 16.14 -7.86
CA ARG A 208 9.11 17.42 -7.63
C ARG A 208 9.46 17.68 -6.16
N PHE A 209 8.56 17.30 -5.25
CA PHE A 209 8.68 17.59 -3.81
C PHE A 209 8.93 16.34 -2.95
N GLY A 210 9.20 15.19 -3.57
CA GLY A 210 9.47 13.90 -2.92
C GLY A 210 8.21 13.17 -2.40
N SER A 211 7.18 13.89 -1.95
CA SER A 211 5.89 13.31 -1.57
C SER A 211 4.74 14.33 -1.62
N LEU A 212 3.50 13.85 -1.73
CA LEU A 212 2.32 14.73 -1.61
C LEU A 212 2.23 15.37 -0.23
N LEU A 213 2.57 14.63 0.83
CA LEU A 213 2.51 15.16 2.19
C LEU A 213 3.45 16.36 2.35
N ARG A 214 4.67 16.26 1.81
CA ARG A 214 5.62 17.38 1.79
C ARG A 214 5.10 18.56 0.98
N ALA A 215 4.47 18.31 -0.18
CA ALA A 215 3.83 19.37 -0.95
C ALA A 215 2.69 20.05 -0.18
N TYR A 216 1.90 19.30 0.60
CA TYR A 216 0.82 19.83 1.45
C TYR A 216 1.36 20.71 2.57
N GLN A 217 2.41 20.25 3.26
CA GLN A 217 3.09 21.02 4.31
C GLN A 217 3.61 22.36 3.79
N LEU A 218 4.21 22.38 2.59
CA LEU A 218 4.73 23.60 1.97
C LEU A 218 3.66 24.64 1.62
N VAL A 219 2.38 24.24 1.51
CA VAL A 219 1.24 25.14 1.28
C VAL A 219 0.41 25.38 2.54
N GLY A 220 0.91 24.98 3.71
CA GLY A 220 0.20 25.15 4.98
C GLY A 220 -1.02 24.26 5.15
N PHE A 221 -1.18 23.21 4.33
CA PHE A 221 -2.27 22.27 4.45
C PHE A 221 -1.88 21.05 5.28
N THR A 222 -2.64 20.81 6.35
CA THR A 222 -2.56 19.58 7.13
C THR A 222 -3.87 18.81 6.93
N PRO A 223 -3.86 17.63 6.27
CA PRO A 223 -5.10 16.91 5.98
C PRO A 223 -5.85 16.45 7.24
N ASP A 224 -7.17 16.70 7.31
CA ASP A 224 -8.05 16.23 8.40
C ASP A 224 -8.11 14.70 8.52
N ARG A 225 -7.92 13.99 7.41
CA ARG A 225 -7.74 12.53 7.43
C ARG A 225 -6.34 12.20 7.90
N ASP A 226 -6.23 12.09 9.21
CA ASP A 226 -5.14 11.62 10.04
C ASP A 226 -4.04 10.85 9.29
N TYR A 227 -3.09 11.55 8.66
CA TYR A 227 -1.83 10.95 8.20
C TYR A 227 -0.77 10.91 9.31
N ARG A 228 -1.11 11.37 10.54
CA ARG A 228 -0.25 11.22 11.73
C ARG A 228 0.07 9.76 11.99
N TYR A 229 -0.75 8.80 11.51
CA TYR A 229 -0.36 7.38 11.58
C TYR A 229 0.97 7.08 10.90
N ILE A 230 1.38 7.83 9.86
CA ILE A 230 2.67 7.59 9.20
C ILE A 230 3.82 8.00 10.11
N GLU A 231 3.70 9.16 10.76
CA GLU A 231 4.69 9.68 11.72
C GLU A 231 4.69 8.90 13.02
N VAL A 232 3.50 8.62 13.58
CA VAL A 232 3.32 7.73 14.72
C VAL A 232 3.87 6.34 14.42
N ASN A 233 3.57 5.73 13.27
CA ASN A 233 4.16 4.44 12.92
C ASN A 233 5.68 4.53 12.70
N ARG A 234 6.22 5.68 12.30
CA ARG A 234 7.68 5.89 12.24
C ARG A 234 8.27 5.94 13.66
N ALA A 235 7.64 6.68 14.57
CA ALA A 235 8.04 6.75 15.98
C ALA A 235 7.93 5.39 16.68
N LEU A 236 6.83 4.67 16.49
CA LEU A 236 6.64 3.31 17.02
C LEU A 236 7.69 2.32 16.48
N ARG A 237 8.07 2.43 15.20
CA ARG A 237 9.18 1.64 14.64
C ARG A 237 10.54 2.01 15.24
N ALA A 238 10.74 3.27 15.62
CA ALA A 238 11.96 3.69 16.30
C ALA A 238 12.00 3.21 17.77
N LEU A 239 10.82 3.08 18.41
CA LEU A 239 10.68 2.57 19.78
C LEU A 239 10.80 1.04 19.86
N HIS A 240 10.34 0.32 18.84
CA HIS A 240 10.25 -1.14 18.83
C HIS A 240 11.57 -1.86 19.21
N PRO A 241 12.75 -1.52 18.67
CA PRO A 241 14.00 -2.19 19.04
C PRO A 241 14.34 -2.05 20.53
N GLY A 242 14.05 -0.89 21.13
CA GLY A 242 14.31 -0.65 22.54
C GLY A 242 13.45 -1.52 23.46
N ILE A 243 12.17 -1.68 23.10
CA ILE A 243 11.24 -2.53 23.85
C ILE A 243 11.58 -4.02 23.70
N VAL A 244 11.97 -4.46 22.51
CA VAL A 244 12.43 -5.85 22.32
C VAL A 244 13.69 -6.11 23.14
N ALA A 245 14.63 -5.16 23.17
CA ALA A 245 15.82 -5.27 24.01
C ALA A 245 15.49 -5.32 25.51
N GLU A 246 14.52 -4.52 25.98
CA GLU A 246 14.02 -4.58 27.36
C GLU A 246 13.42 -5.94 27.70
N ALA A 247 12.57 -6.50 26.81
CA ALA A 247 11.98 -7.82 27.00
C ALA A 247 13.05 -8.92 27.05
N VAL A 248 14.01 -8.89 26.14
CA VAL A 248 15.15 -9.82 26.08
C VAL A 248 15.98 -9.76 27.37
N GLU A 249 16.29 -8.56 27.84
CA GLU A 249 17.09 -8.39 29.06
C GLU A 249 16.33 -8.80 30.32
N GLY A 250 15.02 -8.53 30.38
CA GLY A 250 14.17 -8.97 31.48
C GLY A 250 14.06 -10.50 31.57
N ILE A 251 13.90 -11.18 30.43
CA ILE A 251 13.90 -12.65 30.35
C ILE A 251 15.22 -13.23 30.88
N ARG A 252 16.36 -12.66 30.46
CA ARG A 252 17.68 -13.09 30.94
C ARG A 252 17.86 -12.88 32.43
N ARG A 253 17.40 -11.73 32.96
CA ARG A 253 17.44 -11.44 34.40
C ARG A 253 16.59 -12.41 35.23
N ALA A 254 15.48 -12.90 34.67
CA ALA A 254 14.67 -13.95 35.28
C ALA A 254 15.29 -15.36 35.18
N GLY A 255 16.50 -15.48 34.60
CA GLY A 255 17.21 -16.76 34.43
C GLY A 255 16.83 -17.52 33.17
N GLY A 256 16.02 -16.93 32.27
CA GLY A 256 15.64 -17.54 31.00
C GLY A 256 16.69 -17.33 29.90
N GLU A 257 16.76 -18.28 28.96
CA GLU A 257 17.52 -18.13 27.72
C GLU A 257 16.63 -17.54 26.63
N VAL A 258 17.16 -16.67 25.78
CA VAL A 258 16.41 -16.10 24.65
C VAL A 258 17.28 -15.89 23.42
N VAL A 259 16.76 -16.36 22.28
CA VAL A 259 17.34 -16.19 20.95
C VAL A 259 16.38 -15.34 20.11
N GLN A 260 16.86 -14.20 19.61
CA GLN A 260 16.11 -13.31 18.72
C GLN A 260 16.44 -13.62 17.25
N ASP A 261 15.43 -13.85 16.43
CA ASP A 261 15.60 -13.99 14.98
C ASP A 261 15.89 -12.60 14.36
N PRO A 262 17.02 -12.41 13.66
CA PRO A 262 17.43 -11.09 13.16
C PRO A 262 16.62 -10.57 11.98
N ALA A 263 15.79 -11.41 11.35
CA ALA A 263 14.95 -11.03 10.21
C ALA A 263 13.51 -10.70 10.62
N THR A 264 13.05 -11.25 11.75
CA THR A 264 11.64 -11.22 12.16
C THR A 264 11.41 -10.69 13.57
N ASP A 265 12.47 -10.52 14.36
CA ASP A 265 12.44 -10.19 15.79
C ASP A 265 11.65 -11.20 16.66
N LEU A 266 11.40 -12.40 16.14
CA LEU A 266 10.77 -13.48 16.91
C LEU A 266 11.72 -13.93 18.02
N LEU A 267 11.21 -14.00 19.25
CA LEU A 267 11.96 -14.45 20.42
C LEU A 267 11.66 -15.93 20.67
N THR A 268 12.68 -16.77 20.59
CA THR A 268 12.62 -18.15 21.06
C THR A 268 13.14 -18.18 22.48
N VAL A 269 12.26 -18.43 23.44
CA VAL A 269 12.57 -18.41 24.87
C VAL A 269 12.74 -19.84 25.34
N ASN A 270 13.86 -20.12 26.03
CA ASN A 270 14.16 -21.40 26.67
C ASN A 270 14.18 -22.62 25.72
N GLY A 271 14.08 -22.42 24.40
CA GLY A 271 13.80 -23.48 23.43
C GLY A 271 12.38 -24.05 23.54
N GLU A 272 11.50 -23.44 24.34
CA GLU A 272 10.20 -24.01 24.76
C GLU A 272 9.01 -23.31 24.12
N PHE A 273 9.07 -21.98 24.01
CA PHE A 273 7.99 -21.21 23.40
C PHE A 273 8.53 -20.02 22.62
N THR A 274 7.70 -19.53 21.71
CA THR A 274 8.00 -18.38 20.86
C THR A 274 7.12 -17.19 21.23
N ALA A 275 7.73 -16.01 21.31
CA ALA A 275 7.05 -14.76 21.61
C ALA A 275 7.30 -13.71 20.51
N SER A 276 6.24 -13.03 20.05
CA SER A 276 6.34 -11.85 19.19
C SER A 276 5.92 -10.59 19.94
N VAL A 277 6.63 -9.48 19.72
CA VAL A 277 6.33 -8.19 20.37
C VAL A 277 5.75 -7.21 19.35
N VAL A 278 4.54 -6.71 19.61
CA VAL A 278 3.79 -5.86 18.67
C VAL A 278 3.32 -4.58 19.34
N LEU A 279 3.69 -3.42 18.79
CA LEU A 279 3.19 -2.12 19.24
C LEU A 279 1.86 -1.78 18.57
N ALA A 280 0.84 -1.54 19.37
CA ALA A 280 -0.50 -1.17 18.94
C ALA A 280 -0.75 0.32 19.16
N ARG A 281 -0.94 1.05 18.06
CA ARG A 281 -1.29 2.47 18.09
C ARG A 281 -2.66 2.71 18.72
N CYS A 282 -2.73 3.66 19.64
CA CYS A 282 -3.98 4.22 20.17
C CYS A 282 -4.66 5.11 19.13
N GLN A 283 -5.92 4.82 18.85
CA GLN A 283 -6.81 5.61 18.01
C GLN A 283 -7.98 6.11 18.86
N GLN A 284 -8.21 7.43 18.87
CA GLN A 284 -9.38 8.00 19.48
C GLN A 284 -10.50 8.15 18.44
N THR A 285 -11.68 7.63 18.76
CA THR A 285 -12.87 7.79 17.92
C THR A 285 -13.45 9.20 18.03
N ALA A 286 -14.29 9.61 17.09
CA ALA A 286 -14.98 10.90 17.16
C ALA A 286 -15.86 11.06 18.42
N ALA A 287 -16.32 9.94 18.99
CA ALA A 287 -17.08 9.89 20.24
C ALA A 287 -16.19 9.83 21.51
N GLY A 288 -14.87 10.02 21.38
CA GLY A 288 -13.93 10.06 22.50
C GLY A 288 -13.36 8.71 22.96
N SER A 289 -13.99 7.58 22.60
CA SER A 289 -13.52 6.24 23.00
C SER A 289 -12.17 5.87 22.37
N LEU A 290 -11.34 5.10 23.09
CA LEU A 290 -10.03 4.66 22.63
C LEU A 290 -10.07 3.25 22.02
N ARG A 291 -9.30 3.05 20.95
CA ARG A 291 -9.22 1.80 20.18
C ARG A 291 -7.79 1.47 19.80
N TRP A 292 -7.43 0.19 19.87
CA TRP A 292 -6.15 -0.34 19.43
C TRP A 292 -6.38 -1.42 18.39
N HIS A 293 -5.71 -1.29 17.26
CA HIS A 293 -5.77 -2.28 16.19
C HIS A 293 -4.45 -3.05 16.19
N ILE A 294 -4.47 -4.26 16.76
CA ILE A 294 -3.31 -5.14 16.79
C ILE A 294 -3.28 -5.94 15.49
N ARG A 295 -2.14 -5.92 14.82
CA ARG A 295 -1.87 -6.78 13.67
C ARG A 295 -1.09 -7.98 14.18
N MET A 296 -1.72 -9.15 14.17
CA MET A 296 -1.08 -10.38 14.65
C MET A 296 -0.09 -10.88 13.59
N ASP A 297 1.08 -11.37 14.03
CA ASP A 297 2.09 -11.98 13.17
C ASP A 297 1.71 -13.44 12.86
N THR A 298 0.52 -13.65 12.29
CA THR A 298 -0.04 -14.98 12.02
C THR A 298 0.83 -15.83 11.09
N GLY A 299 1.73 -15.23 10.33
CA GLY A 299 2.70 -15.92 9.48
C GLY A 299 3.90 -16.50 10.24
N LEU A 300 4.23 -15.96 11.41
CA LEU A 300 5.25 -16.51 12.33
C LEU A 300 4.61 -17.53 13.28
N ALA A 301 3.32 -17.39 13.55
CA ALA A 301 2.53 -18.25 14.41
C ALA A 301 3.14 -18.44 15.81
N PRO A 302 3.50 -17.34 16.51
CA PRO A 302 4.11 -17.41 17.84
C PRO A 302 3.16 -18.06 18.84
N ASP A 303 3.71 -18.67 19.88
CA ASP A 303 2.93 -19.23 20.98
C ASP A 303 2.28 -18.11 21.81
N ILE A 304 2.99 -16.98 21.96
CA ILE A 304 2.52 -15.78 22.67
C ILE A 304 2.76 -14.53 21.82
N THR A 305 1.75 -13.67 21.68
CA THR A 305 1.92 -12.30 21.16
C THR A 305 1.83 -11.31 22.31
N VAL A 306 2.93 -10.63 22.59
CA VAL A 306 3.02 -9.50 23.52
C VAL A 306 2.56 -8.25 22.79
N ALA A 307 1.28 -7.93 22.89
CA ALA A 307 0.68 -6.76 22.27
C ALA A 307 0.71 -5.57 23.22
N ILE A 308 1.46 -4.53 22.86
CA ILE A 308 1.70 -3.36 23.69
C ILE A 308 0.75 -2.26 23.26
N ARG A 309 -0.18 -1.87 24.13
CA ARG A 309 -1.11 -0.77 23.84
C ARG A 309 -0.42 0.54 24.18
N MET A 310 -0.37 1.45 23.21
CA MET A 310 0.16 2.80 23.46
C MET A 310 -0.88 3.67 24.17
N ALA A 311 -0.42 4.66 24.95
CA ALA A 311 -1.29 5.68 25.55
C ALA A 311 -1.84 6.64 24.47
N PRO A 312 -2.91 7.43 24.78
CA PRO A 312 -3.30 8.56 23.93
C PRO A 312 -2.10 9.47 23.67
N GLY A 313 -1.83 9.81 22.41
CA GLY A 313 -0.59 10.51 22.01
C GLY A 313 0.46 9.60 21.37
N ASN A 314 0.44 8.30 21.69
CA ASN A 314 1.36 7.27 21.18
C ASN A 314 2.86 7.49 21.47
N ASP A 315 3.16 8.23 22.55
CA ASP A 315 4.49 8.54 23.05
C ASP A 315 4.89 7.70 24.27
N ALA A 316 3.93 7.13 24.99
CA ALA A 316 4.15 6.23 26.12
C ALA A 316 3.40 4.90 25.96
N VAL A 317 3.90 3.86 26.63
CA VAL A 317 3.19 2.58 26.78
C VAL A 317 2.06 2.77 27.80
N ARG A 318 0.89 2.19 27.51
CA ARG A 318 -0.25 2.15 28.43
C ARG A 318 -0.24 0.87 29.26
N ASP A 319 -0.19 -0.28 28.58
CA ASP A 319 -0.21 -1.62 29.18
C ASP A 319 0.15 -2.70 28.14
N TYR A 320 0.29 -3.93 28.60
CA TYR A 320 0.74 -5.10 27.83
C TYR A 320 -0.35 -6.18 27.82
N CYS A 321 -0.62 -6.78 26.66
CA CYS A 321 -1.50 -7.94 26.55
C CYS A 321 -0.70 -9.16 26.08
N LEU A 322 -0.58 -10.20 26.91
CA LEU A 322 0.10 -11.45 26.55
C LEU A 322 -0.92 -12.43 25.97
N LEU A 323 -1.09 -12.38 24.65
CA LEU A 323 -2.14 -13.11 23.94
C LEU A 323 -1.62 -14.49 23.49
N PRO A 324 -2.13 -15.60 24.04
CA PRO A 324 -1.76 -16.93 23.55
C PRO A 324 -2.33 -17.18 22.15
N ARG A 325 -1.67 -18.03 21.38
CA ARG A 325 -2.01 -18.32 19.98
C ARG A 325 -3.49 -18.68 19.74
N ARG A 326 -4.12 -19.39 20.68
CA ARG A 326 -5.53 -19.82 20.57
C ARG A 326 -6.50 -18.65 20.57
N ASP A 327 -6.21 -17.63 21.38
CA ASP A 327 -7.03 -16.41 21.54
C ASP A 327 -6.62 -15.32 20.53
N ALA A 328 -5.46 -15.50 19.88
CA ALA A 328 -4.90 -14.71 18.79
C ALA A 328 -5.35 -15.16 17.37
N SER A 329 -6.54 -15.75 17.22
CA SER A 329 -6.95 -16.44 15.98
C SER A 329 -7.25 -15.51 14.79
N LEU A 330 -7.50 -14.22 15.02
CA LEU A 330 -7.80 -13.26 13.97
C LEU A 330 -6.53 -12.51 13.50
N PRO A 331 -6.32 -12.32 12.18
CA PRO A 331 -5.20 -11.54 11.64
C PRO A 331 -5.15 -10.08 12.14
N ARG A 332 -6.30 -9.59 12.62
CA ARG A 332 -6.46 -8.26 13.20
C ARG A 332 -7.36 -8.37 14.43
N LEU A 333 -6.81 -8.08 15.59
CA LEU A 333 -7.56 -7.97 16.83
C LEU A 333 -7.83 -6.50 17.12
N ARG A 334 -9.08 -6.16 17.45
CA ARG A 334 -9.46 -4.80 17.86
C ARG A 334 -9.72 -4.80 19.35
N LEU A 335 -8.93 -4.02 20.09
CA LEU A 335 -9.14 -3.79 21.51
C LEU A 335 -9.77 -2.41 21.73
N GLY A 336 -10.71 -2.33 22.66
CA GLY A 336 -11.18 -1.10 23.29
C GLY A 336 -10.58 -0.92 24.68
N GLU A 337 -11.10 0.06 25.42
CA GLU A 337 -10.69 0.33 26.81
C GLU A 337 -11.08 -0.81 27.75
N VAL A 338 -12.22 -1.44 27.48
CA VAL A 338 -12.72 -2.66 28.12
C VAL A 338 -13.01 -3.68 27.02
N ASN A 339 -12.47 -4.90 27.13
CA ASN A 339 -12.54 -5.93 26.10
C ASN A 339 -13.35 -7.16 26.52
N GLY A 340 -13.82 -7.18 27.77
CA GLY A 340 -14.57 -8.29 28.36
C GLY A 340 -13.65 -9.31 29.01
N LEU A 341 -14.25 -10.20 29.81
CA LEU A 341 -13.57 -11.17 30.70
C LEU A 341 -12.48 -12.02 30.03
N LEU A 342 -12.64 -12.37 28.75
CA LEU A 342 -11.71 -13.25 28.03
C LEU A 342 -10.42 -12.55 27.61
N LEU A 343 -10.44 -11.27 27.24
CA LEU A 343 -9.27 -10.56 26.74
C LEU A 343 -8.62 -9.68 27.81
N ASP A 344 -9.41 -9.16 28.75
CA ASP A 344 -8.87 -8.36 29.86
C ASP A 344 -8.11 -9.22 30.88
N ALA A 345 -8.31 -10.55 30.89
CA ALA A 345 -7.55 -11.50 31.71
C ALA A 345 -6.07 -11.63 31.28
N PHE A 346 -5.75 -11.28 30.04
CA PHE A 346 -4.38 -11.33 29.49
C PHE A 346 -3.67 -9.99 29.56
N ARG A 347 -4.24 -9.00 30.27
CA ARG A 347 -3.69 -7.64 30.38
C ARG A 347 -2.85 -7.48 31.65
N PHE A 348 -1.68 -6.89 31.49
CA PHE A 348 -0.69 -6.64 32.53
C PHE A 348 -0.15 -5.21 32.44
N ASP A 349 0.28 -4.66 33.57
CA ASP A 349 0.85 -3.31 33.63
C ASP A 349 2.32 -3.26 33.15
N GLY A 350 2.98 -4.41 33.13
CA GLY A 350 4.38 -4.58 32.74
C GLY A 350 4.65 -5.91 32.05
N LEU A 351 5.93 -6.15 31.74
CA LEU A 351 6.41 -7.40 31.13
C LEU A 351 6.69 -8.51 32.16
N ASP A 352 6.46 -8.29 33.46
CA ASP A 352 6.78 -9.25 34.51
C ASP A 352 6.15 -10.63 34.28
N ALA A 353 4.90 -10.67 33.80
CA ALA A 353 4.23 -11.92 33.45
C ALA A 353 4.94 -12.70 32.33
N LEU A 354 5.62 -12.02 31.40
CA LEU A 354 6.46 -12.67 30.39
C LEU A 354 7.74 -13.23 31.01
N PHE A 355 8.30 -12.51 31.98
CA PHE A 355 9.52 -12.92 32.68
C PHE A 355 9.27 -14.13 33.58
N ASP A 356 8.14 -14.15 34.29
CA ASP A 356 7.70 -15.29 35.11
C ASP A 356 7.52 -16.56 34.26
N LEU A 357 6.99 -16.44 33.04
CA LEU A 357 6.89 -17.56 32.10
C LEU A 357 8.25 -18.08 31.60
N ALA A 358 9.28 -17.22 31.62
CA ALA A 358 10.62 -17.56 31.19
C ALA A 358 11.53 -18.02 32.34
N ALA A 359 11.11 -17.82 33.59
CA ALA A 359 11.91 -18.09 34.77
C ALA A 359 12.23 -19.58 34.90
N ARG A 360 13.48 -19.90 35.23
CA ARG A 360 13.91 -21.28 35.53
C ARG A 360 13.73 -21.56 37.02
N THR A 361 13.06 -22.66 37.33
CA THR A 361 12.91 -23.17 38.70
C THR A 361 13.52 -24.56 38.79
N ASP A 362 14.42 -24.78 39.75
CA ASP A 362 14.95 -26.10 40.04
C ASP A 362 13.86 -26.95 40.70
N ILE A 363 13.46 -28.04 40.03
CA ILE A 363 12.58 -29.04 40.62
C ILE A 363 13.48 -30.07 41.28
N LEU A 364 13.45 -30.13 42.62
CA LEU A 364 14.04 -31.24 43.36
C LEU A 364 13.30 -32.53 42.98
N GLU A 365 13.94 -33.40 42.19
CA GLU A 365 13.46 -34.76 41.99
C GLU A 365 13.51 -35.48 43.34
N ALA A 366 12.34 -35.80 43.89
CA ALA A 366 12.23 -36.67 45.06
C ALA A 366 12.74 -38.05 44.66
N SER A 367 13.88 -38.43 45.25
CA SER A 367 14.62 -39.67 45.00
C SER A 367 13.87 -40.91 45.45
#